data_AF-A0A7Z9IR84-F1
#
_entry.id   AF-A0A7Z9IR84-F1
#
_cell.length_a   1.000
_cell.length_b   1.000
_cell.length_c   1.000
_cell.angle_alpha   90.00
_cell.angle_beta   90.00
_cell.angle_gamma   90.00
#
_symmetry.space_group_name_H-M   'P 1'
#
loop_
_entity.id
_entity.type
_entity.pdbx_description
1 polymer ?
#
loop_
_entity_poly.entity_id
_entity_poly.type
_entity_poly.pdbx_seq_one_letter_code
_entity_poly.pdbx_strand_id
1 'polypeptide(L)'
;MDKLLKAARNFYNEKAQIICETEASEGRGRFPGQEKFNVQVGGYAQEVDLAQVLDPWGFEDPFDNYQTTEAQKWVSVFGISNMDDPAPAGHGGVQDDGYGNCTSCSYSPCCVGSVEWSNLFGNNPPVPSPYQDGHYMYVVIPVYGTGSQSVPPMLFLSDLENPAEIMQFYMP
;
A
#
# COMPACT_ATOMS: atom_id res chain seq x y z
N MET A 1 -11.26 5.20 4.69
CA MET A 1 -10.29 4.24 5.24
C MET A 1 -10.85 2.84 5.50
N ASP A 2 -11.84 2.62 6.38
CA ASP A 2 -12.33 1.27 6.75
C ASP A 2 -12.70 0.35 5.57
N LYS A 3 -13.33 0.91 4.53
CA LYS A 3 -13.68 0.18 3.30
C LYS A 3 -12.43 -0.36 2.58
N LEU A 4 -11.37 0.44 2.52
CA LEU A 4 -10.08 0.06 1.93
C LEU A 4 -9.43 -1.06 2.75
N LEU A 5 -9.38 -0.93 4.08
CA LEU A 5 -8.81 -1.96 4.95
C LEU A 5 -9.55 -3.30 4.83
N LYS A 6 -10.89 -3.25 4.74
CA LYS A 6 -11.72 -4.43 4.51
C LYS A 6 -11.45 -5.05 3.14
N ALA A 7 -11.31 -4.24 2.09
CA ALA A 7 -10.99 -4.72 0.75
C ALA A 7 -9.61 -5.39 0.71
N ALA A 8 -8.59 -4.77 1.32
CA ALA A 8 -7.25 -5.35 1.42
C ALA A 8 -7.22 -6.66 2.20
N ARG A 9 -7.95 -6.76 3.32
CA ARG A 9 -8.10 -8.01 4.08
C ARG A 9 -8.68 -9.12 3.22
N ASN A 10 -9.72 -8.82 2.45
CA ASN A 10 -10.33 -9.80 1.57
C ASN A 10 -9.36 -10.23 0.46
N PHE A 11 -8.66 -9.28 -0.15
CA PHE A 11 -7.63 -9.54 -1.16
C PHE A 11 -6.54 -10.46 -0.61
N TYR A 12 -5.97 -10.15 0.56
CA TYR A 12 -4.96 -10.99 1.19
C TYR A 12 -5.45 -12.42 1.40
N ASN A 13 -6.67 -12.58 1.94
CA ASN A 13 -7.25 -13.89 2.19
C ASN A 13 -7.47 -14.68 0.88
N GLU A 14 -7.93 -14.02 -0.18
CA GLU A 14 -8.07 -14.62 -1.50
C GLU A 14 -6.71 -15.09 -2.05
N LYS A 15 -5.68 -14.24 -1.97
CA LYS A 15 -4.32 -14.59 -2.41
C LYS A 15 -3.66 -15.67 -1.56
N ALA A 16 -4.01 -15.77 -0.28
CA ALA A 16 -3.52 -16.81 0.62
C ALA A 16 -4.20 -18.17 0.40
N GLN A 17 -5.35 -18.23 -0.29
CA GLN A 17 -6.06 -19.48 -0.49
C GLN A 17 -5.26 -20.43 -1.38
N ILE A 18 -5.25 -21.71 -0.98
CA ILE A 18 -4.76 -22.81 -1.81
C ILE A 18 -5.77 -23.02 -2.93
N ILE A 19 -5.32 -22.90 -4.18
CA ILE A 19 -6.13 -23.16 -5.36
C ILE A 19 -5.78 -24.57 -5.88
N CYS A 20 -6.75 -25.25 -6.48
CA CYS A 20 -6.62 -26.61 -7.01
C CYS A 20 -5.49 -26.72 -8.07
N GLU A 21 -5.12 -27.95 -8.46
CA GLU A 21 -3.92 -28.30 -9.27
C GLU A 21 -3.64 -27.47 -10.54
N THR A 22 -4.62 -26.75 -11.09
CA THR A 22 -4.49 -25.92 -12.30
C THR A 22 -4.09 -24.47 -12.05
N GLU A 23 -4.06 -23.99 -10.80
CA GLU A 23 -3.67 -22.63 -10.45
C GLU A 23 -2.65 -22.62 -9.30
N ALA A 24 -1.53 -21.92 -9.49
CA ALA A 24 -0.56 -21.74 -8.43
C ALA A 24 -1.13 -20.78 -7.36
N SER A 25 -1.38 -21.30 -6.16
CA SER A 25 -1.63 -20.47 -4.99
C SER A 25 -0.45 -19.54 -4.73
N GLU A 26 -0.71 -18.27 -4.39
CA GLU A 26 0.35 -17.37 -3.91
C GLU A 26 0.81 -17.74 -2.49
N GLY A 27 0.07 -18.66 -1.83
CA GLY A 27 0.45 -19.49 -0.69
C GLY A 27 0.53 -18.78 0.66
N ARG A 28 1.01 -17.54 0.67
CA ARG A 28 1.23 -16.75 1.89
C ARG A 28 0.45 -15.44 1.91
N GLY A 29 -0.37 -15.21 0.90
CA GLY A 29 -1.08 -13.95 0.69
C GLY A 29 -0.14 -12.80 0.37
N ARG A 30 -0.69 -11.76 -0.22
CA ARG A 30 -0.01 -10.49 -0.49
C ARG A 30 -1.05 -9.37 -0.50
N PHE A 31 -0.58 -8.13 -0.47
CA PHE A 31 -1.44 -6.96 -0.61
C PHE A 31 -1.45 -6.41 -2.05
N PRO A 32 -2.41 -5.54 -2.40
CA PRO A 32 -2.41 -4.85 -3.69
C PRO A 32 -1.08 -4.13 -3.94
N GLY A 33 -0.56 -4.18 -5.17
CA GLY A 33 0.73 -3.57 -5.54
C GLY A 33 1.96 -4.37 -5.11
N GLN A 34 1.78 -5.38 -4.27
CA GLN A 34 2.87 -6.23 -3.80
C GLN A 34 3.09 -7.35 -4.82
N GLU A 35 4.31 -7.56 -5.32
CA GLU A 35 4.60 -8.67 -6.24
C GLU A 35 4.51 -10.03 -5.56
N LYS A 36 4.97 -10.10 -4.30
CA LYS A 36 5.02 -11.30 -3.48
C LYS A 36 5.11 -10.94 -2.00
N PHE A 37 4.72 -11.84 -1.11
CA PHE A 37 4.74 -11.63 0.35
C PHE A 37 6.05 -11.04 0.92
N ASN A 38 7.20 -11.30 0.29
CA ASN A 38 8.52 -10.85 0.74
C ASN A 38 9.07 -9.63 -0.04
N VAL A 39 8.24 -8.97 -0.84
CA VAL A 39 8.59 -7.75 -1.59
C VAL A 39 7.86 -6.58 -0.95
N GLN A 40 8.56 -5.48 -0.68
CA GLN A 40 7.93 -4.30 -0.10
C GLN A 40 7.11 -3.52 -1.13
N VAL A 41 6.16 -2.71 -0.68
CA VAL A 41 5.51 -1.67 -1.48
C VAL A 41 5.81 -0.32 -0.84
N GLY A 42 6.26 0.64 -1.65
CA GLY A 42 6.81 1.89 -1.14
C GLY A 42 8.25 1.75 -0.65
N GLY A 43 8.71 2.74 0.12
CA GLY A 43 10.11 2.93 0.48
C GLY A 43 10.54 2.36 1.84
N TYR A 44 9.62 1.77 2.62
CA TYR A 44 9.92 1.27 3.97
C TYR A 44 10.06 -0.25 4.01
N ALA A 45 11.19 -0.73 4.54
CA ALA A 45 11.48 -2.16 4.68
C ALA A 45 11.14 -2.70 6.08
N GLN A 46 11.10 -1.83 7.10
CA GLN A 46 10.85 -2.21 8.49
C GLN A 46 9.88 -1.26 9.18
N GLU A 47 9.12 -1.76 10.16
CA GLU A 47 8.13 -0.97 10.91
C GLU A 47 8.77 0.22 11.61
N VAL A 48 10.01 0.05 12.09
CA VAL A 48 10.76 1.10 12.77
C VAL A 48 11.08 2.29 11.86
N ASP A 49 11.34 2.05 10.57
CA ASP A 49 11.65 3.10 9.61
C ASP A 49 10.41 3.98 9.38
N LEU A 50 9.24 3.35 9.28
CA LEU A 50 7.96 4.05 9.16
C LEU A 50 7.60 4.80 10.45
N ALA A 51 7.75 4.14 11.60
CA ALA A 51 7.43 4.73 12.90
C ALA A 51 8.27 5.97 13.21
N GLN A 52 9.53 6.03 12.77
CA GLN A 52 10.37 7.20 12.93
C GLN A 52 9.83 8.41 12.16
N VAL A 53 9.43 8.22 10.90
CA VAL A 53 8.90 9.32 10.06
C VAL A 53 7.55 9.83 10.55
N LEU A 54 6.76 8.95 11.18
CA LEU A 54 5.48 9.30 11.80
C LEU A 54 5.64 9.94 13.20
N ASP A 55 6.84 9.99 13.77
CA ASP A 55 7.13 10.70 15.02
C ASP A 55 7.55 12.15 14.72
N PRO A 56 6.66 13.14 14.93
CA PRO A 56 6.94 14.53 14.60
C PRO A 56 8.04 15.15 15.48
N TRP A 57 8.42 14.50 16.58
CA TRP A 57 9.43 15.02 17.51
C TRP A 57 10.82 14.43 17.29
N GLY A 58 10.92 13.35 16.51
CA GLY A 58 12.13 12.54 16.38
C GLY A 58 12.77 12.56 14.99
N PHE A 59 12.11 13.14 13.99
CA PHE A 59 12.52 13.06 12.59
C PHE A 59 12.69 14.44 11.95
N GLU A 60 13.65 14.56 11.03
CA GLU A 60 14.06 15.86 10.44
C GLU A 60 13.05 16.40 9.40
N ASP A 61 12.36 15.51 8.65
CA ASP A 61 11.28 15.86 7.70
C ASP A 61 10.02 15.04 8.03
N PRO A 62 9.37 15.30 9.18
CA PRO A 62 8.28 14.47 9.65
C PRO A 62 7.05 14.61 8.76
N PHE A 63 6.18 13.60 8.82
CA PHE A 63 4.94 13.59 8.07
C PHE A 63 3.84 14.46 8.73
N ASP A 64 4.06 15.77 8.81
CA ASP A 64 3.19 16.75 9.48
C ASP A 64 2.29 17.56 8.52
N ASN A 65 2.48 17.39 7.21
CA ASN A 65 1.66 17.99 6.15
C ASN A 65 1.78 17.20 4.83
N TYR A 66 0.94 17.53 3.85
CA TYR A 66 0.89 16.85 2.54
C TYR A 66 2.07 17.15 1.59
N GLN A 67 2.94 18.11 1.92
CA GLN A 67 4.06 18.58 1.09
C GLN A 67 5.42 17.98 1.49
N THR A 68 5.51 17.23 2.58
CA THR A 68 6.74 16.54 3.03
C THR A 68 7.31 15.62 1.96
N THR A 69 8.65 15.62 1.80
CA THR A 69 9.30 14.81 0.76
C THR A 69 9.27 13.32 1.09
N GLU A 70 8.99 12.95 2.35
CA GLU A 70 8.79 11.57 2.76
C GLU A 70 7.62 10.91 2.02
N ALA A 71 6.67 11.69 1.49
CA ALA A 71 5.60 11.20 0.65
C ALA A 71 6.09 10.41 -0.58
N GLN A 72 7.32 10.65 -1.06
CA GLN A 72 7.94 9.89 -2.16
C GLN A 72 8.13 8.41 -1.86
N LYS A 73 8.12 8.01 -0.59
CA LYS A 73 8.21 6.61 -0.17
C LYS A 73 6.84 5.93 -0.10
N TRP A 74 5.74 6.63 -0.38
CA TRP A 74 4.38 6.11 -0.33
C TRP A 74 3.80 5.92 -1.73
N VAL A 75 2.91 4.94 -1.83
CA VAL A 75 2.22 4.59 -3.07
C VAL A 75 0.75 5.02 -3.00
N SER A 76 0.24 5.64 -4.05
CA SER A 76 -1.18 6.00 -4.15
C SER A 76 -2.07 4.76 -4.24
N VAL A 77 -3.21 4.77 -3.53
CA VAL A 77 -4.20 3.70 -3.59
C VAL A 77 -4.90 3.65 -4.95
N PHE A 78 -5.35 4.79 -5.49
CA PHE A 78 -6.15 4.84 -6.72
C PHE A 78 -5.45 5.52 -7.90
N GLY A 79 -4.18 5.90 -7.72
CA GLY A 79 -3.37 6.59 -8.71
C GLY A 79 -3.32 8.10 -8.49
N ILE A 80 -2.15 8.73 -8.62
CA ILE A 80 -1.95 10.17 -8.41
C ILE A 80 -2.63 11.03 -9.48
N SER A 81 -2.84 10.47 -10.68
CA SER A 81 -3.49 11.16 -11.80
C SER A 81 -4.91 10.67 -12.07
N ASN A 82 -5.55 10.02 -11.09
CA ASN A 82 -6.94 9.60 -11.22
C ASN A 82 -7.85 10.83 -11.34
N MET A 83 -8.70 10.90 -12.36
CA MET A 83 -9.51 12.10 -12.61
C MET A 83 -10.60 12.35 -11.55
N ASP A 84 -11.02 11.30 -10.85
CA ASP A 84 -12.08 11.37 -9.84
C ASP A 84 -11.51 11.63 -8.42
N ASP A 85 -10.22 11.39 -8.21
CA ASP A 85 -9.50 11.55 -6.93
C ASP A 85 -7.99 11.78 -7.21
N PRO A 86 -7.61 12.90 -7.83
CA PRO A 86 -6.20 13.18 -8.13
C PRO A 86 -5.45 13.55 -6.86
N ALA A 87 -4.14 13.29 -6.84
CA ALA A 87 -3.30 13.75 -5.75
C ALA A 87 -3.35 15.31 -5.64
N PRO A 88 -3.38 15.87 -4.43
CA PRO A 88 -3.41 17.31 -4.19
C PRO A 88 -2.27 18.04 -4.89
N ALA A 89 -2.57 19.20 -5.48
CA ALA A 89 -1.55 19.99 -6.16
C ALA A 89 -0.43 20.43 -5.19
N GLY A 90 0.83 20.21 -5.57
CA GLY A 90 1.98 20.55 -4.72
C GLY A 90 2.24 19.57 -3.59
N HIS A 91 1.63 18.38 -3.63
CA HIS A 91 1.98 17.28 -2.74
C HIS A 91 3.47 16.94 -2.77
N GLY A 92 3.99 16.40 -1.67
CA GLY A 92 5.39 16.10 -1.45
C GLY A 92 5.94 14.93 -2.28
N GLY A 93 5.12 14.39 -3.19
CA GLY A 93 5.55 13.44 -4.20
C GLY A 93 5.16 11.99 -3.94
N VAL A 94 4.01 11.70 -3.31
CA VAL A 94 3.36 10.37 -3.42
C VAL A 94 3.48 9.85 -4.85
N GLN A 95 3.82 8.58 -5.00
CA GLN A 95 4.07 7.97 -6.31
C GLN A 95 2.94 7.02 -6.67
N ASP A 96 2.78 6.77 -7.97
CA ASP A 96 2.16 5.53 -8.41
C ASP A 96 3.16 4.40 -8.26
N ASP A 97 2.65 3.19 -8.04
CA ASP A 97 3.51 2.03 -8.11
C ASP A 97 4.05 1.86 -9.53
N GLY A 98 5.33 1.52 -9.65
CA GLY A 98 5.97 1.40 -10.95
C GLY A 98 5.39 0.25 -11.75
N TYR A 99 5.19 0.47 -13.06
CA TYR A 99 5.03 -0.61 -14.05
C TYR A 99 6.36 -1.38 -14.19
N GLY A 100 6.74 -2.13 -13.17
CA GLY A 100 7.98 -2.90 -13.13
C GLY A 100 7.88 -4.20 -13.92
N ASN A 101 9.01 -4.66 -14.46
CA ASN A 101 9.15 -6.06 -14.85
C ASN A 101 9.05 -6.90 -13.58
N CYS A 102 7.86 -7.42 -13.29
CA CYS A 102 7.71 -8.26 -12.12
C CYS A 102 8.63 -9.49 -12.26
N THR A 103 9.61 -9.57 -11.37
CA THR A 103 10.64 -10.61 -11.38
C THR A 103 10.13 -11.95 -10.86
N SER A 104 9.04 -11.95 -10.09
CA SER A 104 8.47 -13.14 -9.44
C SER A 104 7.05 -13.48 -9.87
N CYS A 105 6.49 -12.80 -10.87
CA CYS A 105 5.11 -12.99 -11.31
C CYS A 105 5.02 -13.90 -12.52
N SER A 106 3.88 -14.58 -12.64
CA SER A 106 3.57 -15.44 -13.79
C SER A 106 3.19 -14.66 -15.06
N TYR A 107 2.98 -13.34 -14.96
CA TYR A 107 2.63 -12.45 -16.07
C TYR A 107 3.21 -11.04 -15.85
N SER A 108 3.33 -10.24 -16.92
CA SER A 108 3.83 -8.86 -16.89
C SER A 108 3.06 -7.98 -17.89
N PRO A 109 2.66 -6.74 -17.54
CA PRO A 109 2.83 -6.11 -16.23
C PRO A 109 1.92 -6.77 -15.19
N CYS A 110 2.47 -7.07 -14.01
CA CYS A 110 1.69 -7.59 -12.89
C CYS A 110 1.56 -6.53 -11.83
N CYS A 111 0.53 -6.74 -10.99
CA CYS A 111 0.57 -6.31 -9.62
C CYS A 111 0.63 -4.80 -9.50
N VAL A 112 -0.05 -4.11 -10.42
CA VAL A 112 -0.15 -2.66 -10.37
C VAL A 112 -1.15 -2.31 -9.28
N GLY A 113 -0.69 -1.69 -8.20
CA GLY A 113 -1.42 -1.34 -6.99
C GLY A 113 -2.69 -0.58 -7.30
N SER A 114 -2.59 0.53 -8.04
CA SER A 114 -3.76 1.35 -8.44
C SER A 114 -4.83 0.54 -9.20
N VAL A 115 -4.42 -0.40 -10.04
CA VAL A 115 -5.31 -1.28 -10.81
C VAL A 115 -5.93 -2.36 -9.91
N GLU A 116 -5.14 -3.00 -9.04
CA GLU A 116 -5.63 -4.02 -8.11
C GLU A 116 -6.61 -3.42 -7.09
N TRP A 117 -6.31 -2.24 -6.56
CA TRP A 117 -7.24 -1.47 -5.74
C TRP A 117 -8.51 -1.12 -6.51
N SER A 118 -8.42 -0.59 -7.73
CA SER A 118 -9.61 -0.27 -8.53
C SER A 118 -10.50 -1.48 -8.79
N ASN A 119 -9.89 -2.64 -9.09
CA ASN A 119 -10.60 -3.91 -9.29
C ASN A 119 -11.35 -4.36 -8.03
N LEU A 120 -10.80 -4.16 -6.84
CA LEU A 120 -11.46 -4.46 -5.56
C LEU A 120 -12.74 -3.64 -5.34
N PHE A 121 -12.83 -2.46 -5.96
CA PHE A 121 -14.01 -1.62 -5.95
C PHE A 121 -14.87 -1.77 -7.22
N GLY A 122 -14.60 -2.80 -8.04
CA GLY A 122 -15.36 -3.10 -9.25
C GLY A 122 -15.16 -2.08 -10.37
N ASN A 123 -14.02 -1.39 -10.39
CA ASN A 123 -13.71 -0.28 -11.31
C ASN A 123 -14.74 0.86 -11.25
N ASN A 124 -15.40 1.01 -10.11
CA ASN A 124 -16.18 2.18 -9.78
C ASN A 124 -15.25 3.35 -9.45
N PRO A 125 -15.77 4.59 -9.42
CA PRO A 125 -15.00 5.74 -8.96
C PRO A 125 -14.35 5.46 -7.59
N PRO A 126 -13.14 6.01 -7.36
CA PRO A 126 -12.38 5.83 -6.13
C PRO A 126 -13.20 6.25 -4.90
N VAL A 127 -12.81 5.73 -3.74
CA VAL A 127 -13.32 6.22 -2.47
C VAL A 127 -12.45 7.41 -2.08
N PRO A 128 -12.92 8.66 -2.25
CA PRO A 128 -12.08 9.83 -2.01
C PRO A 128 -11.80 10.02 -0.52
N SER A 129 -10.73 10.74 -0.23
CA SER A 129 -10.48 11.26 1.11
C SER A 129 -11.58 12.26 1.53
N PRO A 130 -12.01 12.27 2.81
CA PRO A 130 -12.89 13.31 3.32
C PRO A 130 -12.14 14.62 3.68
N TYR A 131 -10.81 14.65 3.61
CA TYR A 131 -9.96 15.79 3.98
C TYR A 131 -9.65 16.68 2.76
N GLN A 132 -9.29 17.95 2.98
CA GLN A 132 -9.17 18.93 1.89
C GLN A 132 -7.97 18.68 0.98
N ASP A 133 -6.80 18.41 1.57
CA ASP A 133 -5.57 18.05 0.89
C ASP A 133 -5.28 16.55 1.06
N GLY A 134 -6.35 15.75 1.18
CA GLY A 134 -6.27 14.33 1.44
C GLY A 134 -6.05 13.49 0.19
N HIS A 135 -5.32 12.40 0.35
CA HIS A 135 -5.08 11.39 -0.69
C HIS A 135 -4.76 10.07 -0.04
N TYR A 136 -5.50 9.01 -0.37
CA TYR A 136 -5.20 7.71 0.22
C TYR A 136 -3.93 7.12 -0.39
N MET A 137 -3.01 6.76 0.50
CA MET A 137 -1.74 6.15 0.16
C MET A 137 -1.42 4.99 1.10
N TYR A 138 -0.51 4.14 0.68
CA TYR A 138 -0.15 2.95 1.45
C TYR A 138 1.29 2.53 1.24
N VAL A 139 1.77 1.76 2.20
CA VAL A 139 3.04 1.02 2.12
C VAL A 139 2.82 -0.39 2.64
N VAL A 140 3.61 -1.32 2.14
CA VAL A 140 3.57 -2.73 2.58
C VAL A 140 4.95 -3.13 3.04
N ILE A 141 5.03 -3.50 4.32
CA ILE A 141 6.23 -4.05 4.91
C ILE A 141 6.25 -5.56 4.62
N PRO A 142 7.31 -6.08 3.97
CA PRO A 142 7.37 -7.46 3.55
C PRO A 142 7.50 -8.39 4.76
N VAL A 143 7.25 -9.68 4.51
CA VAL A 143 7.55 -10.74 5.47
C VAL A 143 9.00 -10.65 5.96
N TYR A 144 9.17 -10.86 7.27
CA TYR A 144 10.46 -11.18 7.87
C TYR A 144 10.39 -12.50 8.66
N GLY A 145 11.57 -13.08 8.95
CA GLY A 145 11.68 -14.37 9.65
C GLY A 145 11.39 -15.60 8.76
N THR A 146 11.73 -16.78 9.27
CA THR A 146 11.63 -18.06 8.54
C THR A 146 10.95 -19.13 9.37
N GLY A 147 10.28 -20.09 8.71
CA GLY A 147 9.64 -21.23 9.38
C GLY A 147 8.53 -20.77 10.33
N SER A 148 8.51 -21.29 11.55
CA SER A 148 7.49 -20.96 12.57
C SER A 148 7.61 -19.56 13.15
N GLN A 149 8.65 -18.80 12.81
CA GLN A 149 8.88 -17.41 13.23
C GLN A 149 8.59 -16.42 12.10
N SER A 150 7.93 -16.86 11.03
CA SER A 150 7.65 -15.99 9.89
C SER A 150 6.44 -15.10 10.21
N VAL A 151 6.64 -13.79 10.07
CA VAL A 151 5.59 -12.78 10.24
C VAL A 151 5.01 -12.44 8.87
N PRO A 152 3.68 -12.44 8.67
CA PRO A 152 3.07 -12.08 7.40
C PRO A 152 3.39 -10.64 7.01
N PRO A 153 3.21 -10.25 5.72
CA PRO A 153 3.38 -8.86 5.35
C PRO A 153 2.38 -7.98 6.12
N MET A 154 2.72 -6.70 6.30
CA MET A 154 1.86 -5.71 6.96
C MET A 154 1.51 -4.60 5.99
N LEU A 155 0.23 -4.27 5.93
CA LEU A 155 -0.26 -3.11 5.21
C LEU A 155 -0.39 -1.93 6.17
N PHE A 156 0.19 -0.79 5.81
CA PHE A 156 -0.09 0.49 6.42
C PHE A 156 -0.81 1.37 5.40
N LEU A 157 -2.04 1.76 5.72
CA LEU A 157 -2.89 2.58 4.89
C LEU A 157 -3.09 3.92 5.59
N SER A 158 -2.92 5.00 4.86
CA SER A 158 -2.92 6.33 5.43
C SER A 158 -3.51 7.38 4.48
N ASP A 159 -3.74 8.57 5.03
CA ASP A 159 -4.15 9.74 4.28
C ASP A 159 -3.02 10.77 4.29
N LEU A 160 -2.66 11.25 3.09
CA LEU A 160 -1.59 12.21 2.87
C LEU A 160 -1.70 13.51 3.69
N GLU A 161 -2.92 13.94 4.05
CA GLU A 161 -3.13 15.15 4.85
C GLU A 161 -2.37 15.09 6.19
N ASN A 162 -2.46 13.97 6.90
CA ASN A 162 -1.77 13.75 8.17
C ASN A 162 -1.62 12.25 8.43
N PRO A 163 -0.53 11.63 7.97
CA PRO A 163 -0.38 10.19 8.07
C PRO A 163 -0.20 9.66 9.49
N ALA A 164 0.37 10.48 10.38
CA ALA A 164 0.59 10.08 11.77
C ALA A 164 -0.73 9.91 12.53
N GLU A 165 -1.73 10.76 12.26
CA GLU A 165 -3.04 10.69 12.92
C GLU A 165 -4.07 9.87 12.13
N ILE A 166 -3.96 9.86 10.80
CA ILE A 166 -4.94 9.25 9.90
C ILE A 166 -4.30 8.01 9.26
N MET A 167 -4.13 6.96 10.06
CA MET A 167 -3.58 5.68 9.63
C MET A 167 -4.34 4.50 10.20
N GLN A 168 -4.44 3.44 9.40
CA GLN A 168 -4.83 2.12 9.82
C GLN A 168 -3.82 1.11 9.30
N PHE A 169 -3.54 0.09 10.09
CA PHE A 169 -2.69 -1.02 9.65
C PHE A 169 -3.44 -2.35 9.73
N TYR A 170 -2.98 -3.33 8.95
CA TYR A 170 -3.46 -4.69 9.01
C TYR A 170 -2.31 -5.67 8.90
N MET A 171 -2.24 -6.56 9.90
CA MET A 171 -1.44 -7.77 9.91
C MET A 171 -2.41 -8.97 9.97
N PRO A 172 -2.30 -9.93 9.05
CA PRO A 172 -3.12 -11.15 9.02
C PRO A 172 -2.93 -12.11 10.19
#